data_AF-F3BBA4-F1
#
_entry.id   AF-F3BBA4-F1
#
_cell.length_a   1.000
_cell.length_b   1.000
_cell.length_c   1.000
_cell.angle_alpha   90.00
_cell.angle_beta   90.00
_cell.angle_gamma   90.00
#
_symmetry.space_group_name_H-M   'P 1'
#
loop_
_entity.id
_entity.type
_entity.pdbx_description
1 polymer ?
#
loop_
_entity_poly.entity_id
_entity_poly.type
_entity_poly.pdbx_seq_one_letter_code
_entity_poly.pdbx_strand_id
1 'polypeptide(L)'
;MPPFLEIGDVMLVYLEMLETPEEKLKFEQIYFLYRDKMYAVAFKILHNENDAEDIVHESFKAIIENFEKINDISCHKTWNYIVTIVKNKSFTLYQKKKHHETSAYEDWVEVEMDFTPEKVTEEREIAEILVELIRSLPFPYKEVLYLQYYNALSGEEIAKFIDKTPAHVRKISQRAKAMLKEELLKRGIQNE
;
A
#
# COMPACT_ATOMS: atom_id res chain seq x y z
N MET A 1 -25.77 10.88 1.17
CA MET A 1 -25.18 10.78 -0.18
C MET A 1 -26.29 11.03 -1.19
N PRO A 2 -26.17 11.97 -2.15
CA PRO A 2 -27.16 11.99 -3.22
C PRO A 2 -26.92 10.73 -4.09
N PRO A 3 -27.98 9.97 -4.39
CA PRO A 3 -27.92 8.91 -5.39
C PRO A 3 -27.72 9.58 -6.77
N PHE A 4 -27.15 8.88 -7.76
CA PHE A 4 -26.97 9.35 -9.16
C PHE A 4 -25.71 10.15 -9.52
N LEU A 5 -24.52 9.77 -9.06
CA LEU A 5 -23.41 9.72 -10.03
C LEU A 5 -23.22 8.24 -10.37
N GLU A 6 -23.70 7.81 -11.52
CA GLU A 6 -23.38 6.49 -12.02
C GLU A 6 -21.86 6.43 -12.22
N ILE A 7 -21.25 5.27 -11.95
CA ILE A 7 -19.80 5.05 -12.07
C ILE A 7 -19.24 5.61 -13.41
N GLY A 8 -20.06 5.66 -14.46
CA GLY A 8 -19.77 6.29 -15.75
C GLY A 8 -19.46 7.79 -15.68
N ASP A 9 -20.15 8.58 -14.87
CA ASP A 9 -19.96 10.04 -14.80
C ASP A 9 -18.64 10.41 -14.12
N VAL A 10 -18.26 9.68 -13.06
CA VAL A 10 -16.96 9.86 -12.40
C VAL A 10 -15.83 9.40 -13.32
N MET A 11 -16.06 8.31 -14.07
CA MET A 11 -15.09 7.78 -15.03
C MET A 11 -14.85 8.76 -16.18
N LEU A 12 -15.90 9.41 -16.70
CA LEU A 12 -15.80 10.40 -17.77
C LEU A 12 -14.81 11.52 -17.45
N VAL A 13 -14.83 12.03 -16.22
CA VAL A 13 -13.89 13.08 -15.78
C VAL A 13 -12.43 12.61 -15.91
N TYR A 14 -12.14 11.35 -15.61
CA TYR A 14 -10.79 10.81 -15.77
C TYR A 14 -10.41 10.59 -17.24
N LEU A 15 -11.35 10.14 -18.07
CA LEU A 15 -11.11 9.93 -19.49
C LEU A 15 -10.88 11.24 -20.26
N GLU A 16 -11.39 12.36 -19.75
CA GLU A 16 -11.08 13.70 -20.26
C GLU A 16 -9.65 14.15 -19.95
N MET A 17 -9.03 13.63 -18.88
CA MET A 17 -7.64 13.93 -18.52
C MET A 17 -6.60 13.20 -19.39
N LEU A 18 -7.04 12.29 -20.26
CA LEU A 18 -6.19 11.45 -21.09
C LEU A 18 -6.29 11.87 -22.55
N GLU A 19 -5.16 11.88 -23.26
CA GLU A 19 -5.08 12.41 -24.62
C GLU A 19 -5.39 11.32 -25.66
N THR A 20 -4.85 10.13 -25.48
CA THR A 20 -4.94 9.06 -26.48
C THR A 20 -6.05 8.05 -26.20
N PRO A 21 -6.67 7.45 -27.24
CA PRO A 21 -7.61 6.34 -27.06
C PRO A 21 -7.00 5.12 -26.35
N GLU A 22 -5.71 4.84 -26.56
CA GLU A 22 -5.03 3.73 -25.88
C GLU A 22 -4.92 3.96 -24.38
N GLU A 23 -4.58 5.18 -23.95
CA GLU A 23 -4.51 5.54 -22.53
C GLU A 23 -5.88 5.44 -21.86
N LYS A 24 -6.93 5.92 -22.54
CA LYS A 24 -8.32 5.86 -22.06
C LYS A 24 -8.75 4.42 -21.78
N LEU A 25 -8.53 3.52 -22.75
CA LEU A 25 -8.89 2.11 -22.61
C LEU A 25 -8.10 1.43 -21.47
N LYS A 26 -6.80 1.71 -21.39
CA LYS A 26 -5.95 1.18 -20.32
C LYS A 26 -6.38 1.70 -18.95
N PHE A 27 -6.82 2.96 -18.85
CA PHE A 27 -7.27 3.55 -17.59
C PHE A 27 -8.61 2.96 -17.16
N GLU A 28 -9.54 2.79 -18.09
CA GLU A 28 -10.82 2.14 -17.83
C GLU A 28 -10.62 0.74 -17.22
N GLN A 29 -9.70 -0.05 -17.77
CA GLN A 29 -9.34 -1.36 -17.22
C GLN A 29 -8.77 -1.28 -15.80
N ILE A 30 -7.86 -0.33 -15.53
CA ILE A 30 -7.31 -0.08 -14.20
C ILE A 30 -8.42 0.31 -13.22
N TYR A 31 -9.31 1.21 -13.65
CA TYR A 31 -10.40 1.72 -12.84
C TYR A 31 -11.32 0.59 -12.36
N PHE A 32 -11.86 -0.21 -13.30
CA PHE A 32 -12.74 -1.32 -12.95
C PHE A 32 -12.04 -2.43 -12.16
N LEU A 33 -10.75 -2.68 -12.41
CA LEU A 33 -10.02 -3.72 -11.71
C LEU A 33 -9.67 -3.35 -10.26
N TYR A 34 -9.39 -2.06 -10.00
CA TYR A 34 -8.78 -1.64 -8.75
C TYR A 34 -9.63 -0.73 -7.88
N ARG A 35 -10.64 -0.02 -8.39
CA ARG A 35 -11.46 0.94 -7.60
C ARG A 35 -11.91 0.37 -6.27
N ASP A 36 -12.58 -0.78 -6.27
CA ASP A 36 -13.16 -1.36 -5.06
C ASP A 36 -12.09 -1.89 -4.10
N LYS A 37 -10.97 -2.41 -4.64
CA LYS A 37 -9.81 -2.81 -3.83
C LYS A 37 -9.15 -1.60 -3.17
N MET A 38 -9.01 -0.49 -3.90
CA MET A 38 -8.48 0.78 -3.38
C MET A 38 -9.39 1.31 -2.28
N TYR A 39 -10.71 1.32 -2.50
CA TYR A 39 -11.70 1.72 -1.49
C TYR A 39 -11.60 0.88 -0.22
N ALA A 40 -11.57 -0.45 -0.34
CA ALA A 40 -11.47 -1.35 0.81
C ALA A 40 -10.19 -1.08 1.64
N VAL A 41 -9.07 -0.80 0.98
CA VAL A 41 -7.81 -0.44 1.66
C VAL A 41 -7.91 0.90 2.37
N ALA A 42 -8.43 1.93 1.70
CA ALA A 42 -8.59 3.27 2.29
C ALA A 42 -9.56 3.24 3.48
N PHE A 43 -10.70 2.56 3.33
CA PHE A 43 -11.70 2.41 4.38
C PHE A 43 -11.17 1.66 5.60
N LYS A 44 -10.33 0.62 5.40
CA LYS A 44 -9.68 -0.10 6.50
C LYS A 44 -8.76 0.79 7.34
N ILE A 45 -8.20 1.85 6.78
CA ILE A 45 -7.30 2.79 7.48
C ILE A 45 -8.07 3.95 8.11
N LEU A 46 -9.05 4.50 7.38
CA LEU A 46 -9.71 5.75 7.73
C LEU A 46 -11.02 5.57 8.50
N HIS A 47 -11.66 4.39 8.36
CA HIS A 47 -12.97 4.09 8.95
C HIS A 47 -14.05 5.13 8.64
N ASN A 48 -13.93 5.83 7.50
CA ASN A 48 -14.84 6.86 7.05
C ASN A 48 -15.07 6.73 5.54
N GLU A 49 -16.33 6.63 5.13
CA GLU A 49 -16.69 6.38 3.73
C GLU A 49 -16.31 7.54 2.81
N ASN A 50 -16.57 8.79 3.23
CA ASN A 50 -16.28 9.97 2.42
C ASN A 50 -14.77 10.15 2.23
N ASP A 51 -13.99 9.99 3.31
CA ASP A 51 -12.54 10.07 3.21
C ASP A 51 -11.98 8.95 2.34
N ALA A 52 -12.53 7.74 2.43
CA ALA A 52 -12.09 6.62 1.60
C ALA A 52 -12.36 6.89 0.11
N GLU A 53 -13.55 7.39 -0.25
CA GLU A 53 -13.87 7.81 -1.62
C GLU A 53 -12.94 8.94 -2.12
N ASP A 54 -12.70 9.96 -1.29
CA ASP A 54 -11.80 11.07 -1.63
C ASP A 54 -10.38 10.57 -1.91
N ILE A 55 -9.86 9.64 -1.09
CA ILE A 55 -8.54 9.05 -1.29
C ILE A 55 -8.49 8.21 -2.56
N VAL A 56 -9.53 7.44 -2.86
CA VAL A 56 -9.62 6.69 -4.13
C VAL A 56 -9.54 7.66 -5.30
N HIS A 57 -10.32 8.74 -5.25
CA HIS A 57 -10.34 9.76 -6.29
C HIS A 57 -8.98 10.43 -6.49
N GLU A 58 -8.34 10.87 -5.41
CA GLU A 58 -7.00 11.45 -5.46
C GLU A 58 -5.93 10.45 -5.94
N SER A 59 -6.09 9.17 -5.61
CA SER A 59 -5.15 8.12 -6.03
C SER A 59 -5.24 7.88 -7.53
N PHE A 60 -6.45 7.86 -8.11
CA PHE A 60 -6.62 7.77 -9.56
C PHE A 60 -6.00 8.94 -10.30
N LYS A 61 -6.13 10.17 -9.78
CA LYS A 61 -5.42 11.33 -10.34
C LYS A 61 -3.90 11.13 -10.36
N ALA A 62 -3.32 10.68 -9.25
CA ALA A 62 -1.89 10.40 -9.17
C ALA A 62 -1.44 9.27 -10.13
N ILE A 63 -2.30 8.27 -10.35
CA ILE A 63 -2.06 7.18 -11.31
C ILE A 63 -2.06 7.70 -12.74
N ILE A 64 -3.03 8.57 -13.11
CA ILE A 64 -3.10 9.19 -14.43
C ILE A 64 -1.83 10.00 -14.72
N GLU A 65 -1.37 10.80 -13.75
CA GLU A 65 -0.13 11.60 -13.88
C GLU A 65 1.15 10.75 -14.07
N ASN A 66 1.08 9.44 -13.76
CA ASN A 66 2.24 8.53 -13.78
C ASN A 66 1.98 7.27 -14.62
N PHE A 67 1.14 7.40 -15.63
CA PHE A 67 0.59 6.26 -16.38
C PHE A 67 1.66 5.39 -17.07
N GLU A 68 2.78 6.00 -17.44
CA GLU A 68 3.95 5.35 -18.02
C GLU A 68 4.58 4.28 -17.11
N LYS A 69 4.37 4.35 -15.78
CA LYS A 69 4.90 3.37 -14.82
C LYS A 69 4.13 2.05 -14.82
N ILE A 70 2.93 2.02 -15.39
CA ILE A 70 2.07 0.84 -15.43
C ILE A 70 2.23 0.15 -16.78
N ASN A 71 3.06 -0.89 -16.86
CA ASN A 71 3.26 -1.62 -18.12
C ASN A 71 2.23 -2.74 -18.33
N ASP A 72 1.94 -3.51 -17.28
CA ASP A 72 0.96 -4.59 -17.29
C ASP A 72 -0.09 -4.32 -16.22
N ILE A 73 -1.34 -4.13 -16.65
CA ILE A 73 -2.47 -3.73 -15.81
C ILE A 73 -2.77 -4.76 -14.73
N SER A 74 -2.59 -6.05 -15.02
CA SER A 74 -3.04 -7.16 -14.17
C SER A 74 -1.95 -7.80 -13.32
N CYS A 75 -0.73 -7.26 -13.34
CA CYS A 75 0.39 -7.85 -12.62
C CYS A 75 0.50 -7.36 -11.16
N HIS A 76 1.16 -8.17 -10.32
CA HIS A 76 1.44 -7.84 -8.92
C HIS A 76 2.19 -6.51 -8.75
N LYS A 77 3.06 -6.12 -9.70
CA LYS A 77 3.78 -4.84 -9.65
C LYS A 77 2.83 -3.64 -9.74
N THR A 78 1.81 -3.73 -10.58
CA THR A 78 0.81 -2.67 -10.75
C THR A 78 -0.09 -2.56 -9.52
N TRP A 79 -0.54 -3.69 -8.97
CA TRP A 79 -1.27 -3.67 -7.71
C TRP A 79 -0.43 -3.05 -6.58
N ASN A 80 0.84 -3.46 -6.44
CA ASN A 80 1.74 -2.90 -5.43
C ASN A 80 1.92 -1.39 -5.60
N TYR A 81 2.05 -0.89 -6.82
CA TYR A 81 2.14 0.54 -7.09
C TYR A 81 0.87 1.29 -6.68
N ILE A 82 -0.31 0.78 -7.08
CA ILE A 82 -1.60 1.40 -6.77
C ILE A 82 -1.87 1.40 -5.26
N VAL A 83 -1.69 0.26 -4.60
CA VAL A 83 -1.94 0.15 -3.16
C VAL A 83 -0.98 1.02 -2.35
N THR A 84 0.24 1.25 -2.85
CA THR A 84 1.19 2.20 -2.25
C THR A 84 0.63 3.61 -2.22
N ILE A 85 0.11 4.09 -3.36
CA ILE A 85 -0.46 5.43 -3.47
C ILE A 85 -1.62 5.60 -2.49
N VAL A 86 -2.55 4.64 -2.50
CA VAL A 86 -3.75 4.67 -1.65
C VAL A 86 -3.39 4.71 -0.17
N LYS A 87 -2.48 3.84 0.28
CA LYS A 87 -2.09 3.77 1.69
C LYS A 87 -1.38 5.03 2.14
N ASN A 88 -0.42 5.53 1.37
CA ASN A 88 0.33 6.75 1.73
C ASN A 88 -0.61 7.95 1.89
N LYS A 89 -1.55 8.12 0.96
CA LYS A 89 -2.58 9.17 1.07
C LYS A 89 -3.49 8.94 2.28
N SER A 90 -3.97 7.71 2.49
CA SER A 90 -4.84 7.36 3.63
C SER A 90 -4.17 7.66 4.97
N PHE A 91 -2.91 7.23 5.16
CA PHE A 91 -2.17 7.46 6.39
C PHE A 91 -1.85 8.94 6.60
N THR A 92 -1.54 9.68 5.53
CA THR A 92 -1.32 11.13 5.61
C THR A 92 -2.58 11.83 6.12
N LEU A 93 -3.76 11.47 5.60
CA LEU A 93 -5.04 12.02 6.05
C LEU A 93 -5.35 11.60 7.49
N TYR A 94 -5.17 10.32 7.82
CA TYR A 94 -5.36 9.79 9.17
C TYR A 94 -4.51 10.55 10.19
N GLN A 95 -3.22 10.78 9.92
CA GLN A 95 -2.34 11.54 10.80
C GLN A 95 -2.79 12.99 10.97
N LYS A 96 -3.22 13.65 9.89
CA LYS A 96 -3.78 15.01 9.97
C LYS A 96 -4.99 15.04 10.90
N LYS A 97 -5.92 14.10 10.76
CA LYS A 97 -7.11 14.00 11.61
C LYS A 97 -6.75 13.67 13.06
N LYS A 98 -5.83 12.72 13.27
CA LYS A 98 -5.29 12.39 14.61
C LYS A 98 -4.65 13.62 15.26
N HIS A 99 -3.87 14.44 14.56
CA HIS A 99 -3.33 15.68 15.11
C HIS A 99 -4.41 16.71 15.47
N HIS A 100 -5.58 16.66 14.83
CA HIS A 100 -6.74 17.48 15.18
C HIS A 100 -7.56 16.90 16.34
N GLU A 101 -7.56 15.58 16.53
CA GLU A 101 -8.38 14.86 17.52
C GLU A 101 -7.64 14.50 18.82
N THR A 102 -6.30 14.35 18.79
CA THR A 102 -5.55 13.82 19.93
C THR A 102 -5.04 14.93 20.85
N SER A 103 -5.97 15.38 21.70
CA SER A 103 -5.71 15.51 23.14
C SER A 103 -6.06 14.23 23.93
N ALA A 104 -6.29 13.07 23.29
CA ALA A 104 -6.62 11.84 24.01
C ALA A 104 -6.26 10.54 23.26
N TYR A 105 -5.37 9.78 23.91
CA TYR A 105 -5.15 8.33 23.87
C TYR A 105 -4.64 7.65 22.59
N GLU A 106 -3.52 6.93 22.77
CA GLU A 106 -2.92 5.99 21.83
C GLU A 106 -3.49 4.59 22.09
N ASP A 107 -4.34 4.10 21.20
CA ASP A 107 -4.54 2.66 21.04
C ASP A 107 -3.79 2.20 19.80
N TRP A 108 -2.82 1.32 20.03
CA TRP A 108 -2.11 0.60 18.99
C TRP A 108 -3.03 -0.52 18.49
N VAL A 109 -3.65 -0.31 17.33
CA VAL A 109 -4.43 -1.37 16.66
C VAL A 109 -3.43 -2.35 16.06
N GLU A 110 -3.30 -3.51 16.70
CA GLU A 110 -2.60 -4.68 16.18
C GLU A 110 -3.42 -5.21 14.99
N VAL A 111 -3.05 -4.82 13.78
CA VAL A 111 -3.73 -5.31 12.56
C VAL A 111 -3.28 -6.75 12.33
N GLU A 112 -4.15 -7.74 12.54
CA GLU A 112 -3.91 -9.09 12.05
C GLU A 112 -3.76 -9.07 10.52
N MET A 113 -2.65 -9.62 10.05
CA MET A 113 -2.20 -9.50 8.66
C MET A 113 -2.36 -10.84 7.97
N ASP A 114 -3.41 -10.96 7.15
CA ASP A 114 -3.58 -12.09 6.24
C ASP A 114 -2.55 -12.00 5.10
N PHE A 115 -1.54 -12.86 5.19
CA PHE A 115 -0.64 -13.14 4.08
C PHE A 115 -1.16 -14.38 3.36
N THR A 116 -1.80 -14.19 2.21
CA THR A 116 -2.15 -15.28 1.30
C THR A 116 -1.36 -15.13 0.00
N PRO A 117 -0.46 -16.08 -0.34
CA PRO A 117 0.20 -16.10 -1.64
C PRO A 117 -0.74 -16.69 -2.71
N GLU A 118 -0.88 -16.00 -3.85
CA GLU A 118 -1.41 -16.59 -5.10
C GLU A 118 -0.28 -17.15 -5.97
N LYS A 119 -0.58 -18.22 -6.73
CA LYS A 119 0.33 -19.22 -7.34
C LYS A 119 1.20 -18.71 -8.52
N VAL A 120 2.48 -19.11 -8.58
CA VAL A 120 3.21 -19.93 -9.62
C VAL A 120 4.65 -20.27 -9.11
N THR A 121 5.23 -21.38 -9.60
CA THR A 121 6.46 -22.16 -9.26
C THR A 121 7.79 -21.44 -8.92
N GLU A 122 8.67 -22.14 -8.17
CA GLU A 122 10.02 -21.79 -7.64
C GLU A 122 10.13 -20.47 -6.87
N GLU A 123 9.70 -19.36 -7.45
CA GLU A 123 9.54 -18.07 -6.78
C GLU A 123 8.58 -18.16 -5.58
N ARG A 124 7.59 -19.08 -5.65
CA ARG A 124 6.67 -19.35 -4.54
C ARG A 124 7.36 -19.96 -3.31
N GLU A 125 8.33 -20.85 -3.49
CA GLU A 125 9.02 -21.46 -2.34
C GLU A 125 9.84 -20.39 -1.61
N ILE A 126 10.55 -19.54 -2.35
CA ILE A 126 11.29 -18.41 -1.80
C ILE A 126 10.34 -17.38 -1.16
N ALA A 127 9.19 -17.11 -1.77
CA ALA A 127 8.19 -16.18 -1.23
C ALA A 127 7.54 -16.72 0.06
N GLU A 128 7.20 -18.01 0.12
CA GLU A 128 6.66 -18.66 1.32
C GLU A 128 7.68 -18.66 2.45
N ILE A 129 8.96 -18.95 2.15
CA ILE A 129 10.06 -18.83 3.11
C ILE A 129 10.19 -17.37 3.58
N LEU A 130 10.21 -16.39 2.68
CA LEU A 130 10.27 -14.97 3.06
C LEU A 130 9.11 -14.55 3.96
N VAL A 131 7.89 -14.99 3.69
CA VAL A 131 6.72 -14.72 4.53
C VAL A 131 6.86 -15.35 5.92
N GLU A 132 7.34 -16.60 6.00
CA GLU A 132 7.65 -17.27 7.27
C GLU A 132 8.71 -16.49 8.07
N LEU A 133 9.78 -16.05 7.40
CA LEU A 133 10.86 -15.30 8.03
C LEU A 133 10.41 -13.90 8.49
N ILE A 134 9.59 -13.21 7.71
CA ILE A 134 9.02 -11.92 8.12
C ILE A 134 8.09 -12.11 9.33
N ARG A 135 7.29 -13.18 9.36
CA ARG A 135 6.41 -13.50 10.49
C ARG A 135 7.19 -13.80 11.78
N SER A 136 8.37 -14.41 11.67
CA SER A 136 9.22 -14.75 12.82
C SER A 136 10.04 -13.57 13.36
N LEU A 137 10.11 -12.45 12.64
CA LEU A 137 10.79 -11.26 13.14
C LEU A 137 10.09 -10.71 14.40
N PRO A 138 10.83 -10.39 15.47
CA PRO A 138 10.25 -9.79 16.65
C PRO A 138 9.84 -8.33 16.39
N PHE A 139 8.95 -7.81 17.23
CA PHE A 139 8.70 -6.37 17.30
C PHE A 139 10.01 -5.63 17.65
N PRO A 140 10.30 -4.46 17.05
CA PRO A 140 9.51 -3.72 16.05
C PRO A 140 9.88 -4.03 14.58
N TYR A 141 10.69 -5.05 14.31
CA TYR A 141 11.26 -5.31 12.98
C TYR A 141 10.22 -5.74 11.95
N LYS A 142 9.33 -6.69 12.33
CA LYS A 142 8.20 -7.13 11.50
C LYS A 142 7.28 -5.97 11.13
N GLU A 143 6.93 -5.17 12.14
CA GLU A 143 6.07 -3.99 12.03
C GLU A 143 6.60 -3.01 10.98
N VAL A 144 7.86 -2.62 11.12
CA VAL A 144 8.49 -1.65 10.20
C VAL A 144 8.61 -2.22 8.79
N LEU A 145 8.96 -3.50 8.63
CA LEU A 145 8.99 -4.09 7.29
C LEU A 145 7.61 -4.18 6.66
N TYR A 146 6.59 -4.54 7.43
CA TYR A 146 5.22 -4.54 6.91
C TYR A 146 4.79 -3.15 6.48
N LEU A 147 5.00 -2.16 7.34
CA LEU A 147 4.67 -0.78 7.02
C LEU A 147 5.43 -0.27 5.79
N GLN A 148 6.70 -0.65 5.63
CA GLN A 148 7.54 -0.25 4.48
C GLN A 148 7.23 -0.98 3.18
N TYR A 149 6.92 -2.26 3.22
CA TYR A 149 6.86 -3.10 2.03
C TYR A 149 5.45 -3.48 1.64
N TYR A 150 4.60 -3.72 2.63
CA TYR A 150 3.19 -4.04 2.40
C TYR A 150 2.33 -2.79 2.43
N ASN A 151 2.60 -1.86 3.36
CA ASN A 151 1.91 -0.56 3.38
C ASN A 151 2.61 0.51 2.55
N ALA A 152 3.82 0.21 2.06
CA ALA A 152 4.60 1.08 1.19
C ALA A 152 4.82 2.50 1.72
N LEU A 153 4.84 2.63 3.05
CA LEU A 153 5.12 3.87 3.75
C LEU A 153 6.61 4.18 3.71
N SER A 154 6.92 5.44 3.48
CA SER A 154 8.27 5.97 3.63
C SER A 154 8.74 5.89 5.08
N GLY A 155 10.06 5.94 5.28
CA GLY A 155 10.62 5.97 6.64
C GLY A 155 10.13 7.15 7.48
N GLU A 156 9.74 8.26 6.84
CA GLU A 156 9.16 9.43 7.51
C GLU A 156 7.70 9.21 7.93
N GLU A 157 6.88 8.63 7.05
CA GLU A 157 5.48 8.31 7.36
C GLU A 157 5.38 7.29 8.48
N ILE A 158 6.25 6.27 8.45
CA ILE A 158 6.33 5.27 9.52
C ILE A 158 6.78 5.92 10.82
N ALA A 159 7.79 6.79 10.77
CA ALA A 159 8.30 7.47 11.95
C ALA A 159 7.21 8.25 12.67
N LYS A 160 6.38 8.99 11.92
CA LYS A 160 5.21 9.67 12.46
C LYS A 160 4.15 8.68 12.95
N PHE A 161 3.91 7.60 12.21
CA PHE A 161 2.94 6.57 12.58
C PHE A 161 3.26 5.91 13.92
N ILE A 162 4.55 5.64 14.18
CA ILE A 162 5.00 4.94 15.39
C ILE A 162 5.51 5.84 16.51
N ASP A 163 5.34 7.16 16.38
CA ASP A 163 5.94 8.18 17.26
C ASP A 163 7.43 7.94 17.55
N LYS A 164 8.22 7.87 16.47
CA LYS A 164 9.69 7.73 16.49
C LYS A 164 10.30 8.66 15.45
N THR A 165 11.63 8.68 15.40
CA THR A 165 12.35 9.46 14.38
C THR A 165 12.55 8.63 13.09
N PRO A 166 12.65 9.26 11.91
CA PRO A 166 12.99 8.57 10.66
C PRO A 166 14.32 7.80 10.75
N ALA A 167 15.29 8.34 11.52
CA ALA A 167 16.55 7.68 11.81
C ALA A 167 16.37 6.38 12.62
N HIS A 168 15.42 6.35 13.56
CA HIS A 168 15.07 5.15 14.31
C HIS A 168 14.42 4.10 13.41
N VAL A 169 13.46 4.48 12.57
CA VAL A 169 12.82 3.59 11.57
C VAL A 169 13.86 3.01 10.60
N ARG A 170 14.77 3.84 10.08
CA ARG A 170 15.85 3.38 9.20
C ARG A 170 16.73 2.32 9.87
N LYS A 171 17.09 2.51 11.15
CA LYS A 171 17.88 1.53 11.92
C LYS A 171 17.11 0.22 12.12
N ILE A 172 15.81 0.28 12.44
CA ILE A 172 14.97 -0.92 12.57
C ILE A 172 14.91 -1.65 11.23
N SER A 173 14.61 -0.96 10.14
CA SER A 173 14.56 -1.53 8.79
C SER A 173 15.86 -2.22 8.38
N GLN A 174 17.01 -1.57 8.62
CA GLN A 174 18.32 -2.14 8.32
C GLN A 174 18.58 -3.42 9.11
N ARG A 175 18.28 -3.44 10.41
CA ARG A 175 18.42 -4.62 11.25
C ARG A 175 17.47 -5.75 10.83
N ALA A 176 16.22 -5.42 10.52
CA ALA A 176 15.24 -6.38 10.03
C ALA A 176 15.73 -7.09 8.75
N LYS A 177 16.26 -6.32 7.78
CA LYS A 177 16.85 -6.86 6.55
C LYS A 177 18.10 -7.70 6.81
N ALA A 178 18.94 -7.30 7.77
CA ALA A 178 20.12 -8.08 8.15
C ALA A 178 19.73 -9.45 8.75
N MET A 179 18.71 -9.48 9.60
CA MET A 179 18.17 -10.72 10.18
C MET A 179 17.61 -11.64 9.09
N LEU A 180 16.81 -11.11 8.16
CA LEU A 180 16.29 -11.88 7.03
C LEU A 180 17.43 -12.44 6.16
N LYS A 181 18.44 -11.61 5.86
CA LYS A 181 19.60 -12.04 5.06
C LYS A 181 20.38 -13.17 5.74
N GLU A 182 20.63 -13.05 7.05
CA GLU A 182 21.34 -14.08 7.81
C GLU A 182 20.59 -15.41 7.76
N GLU A 183 19.27 -15.38 7.91
CA GLU A 183 18.46 -16.59 7.92
C GLU A 183 18.32 -17.23 6.53
N LEU A 184 18.21 -16.43 5.47
CA LEU A 184 18.26 -16.93 4.09
C LEU A 184 19.61 -17.61 3.79
N LEU A 185 20.73 -17.04 4.24
CA LEU A 185 22.06 -17.64 4.09
C LEU A 185 22.19 -18.98 4.83
N LYS A 186 21.64 -19.09 6.05
CA LYS A 186 21.59 -20.38 6.79
C LYS A 186 20.79 -21.45 6.06
N ARG A 187 19.74 -21.05 5.35
CA ARG A 187 18.92 -21.94 4.50
C ARG A 187 19.55 -22.20 3.13
N GLY A 188 20.76 -21.70 2.85
CA GLY A 188 21.48 -21.92 1.59
C GLY A 188 20.95 -21.10 0.41
N ILE A 189 20.07 -20.12 0.65
CA ILE A 189 19.48 -19.27 -0.38
C ILE A 189 20.37 -18.05 -0.55
N GLN A 190 21.01 -17.92 -1.72
CA GLN A 190 21.81 -16.76 -2.11
C GLN A 190 21.12 -16.03 -3.25
N ASN A 191 21.12 -14.69 -3.20
CA ASN A 191 20.84 -13.90 -4.40
C ASN A 191 22.09 -13.94 -5.28
N GLU A 192 21.95 -14.45 -6.50
CA GLU A 192 22.86 -14.10 -7.60
C GLU A 192 22.62 -12.65 -8.05
#